data_AF-G8B8I1-F1
#
_entry.id   AF-G8B8I1-F1
#
_cell.length_a   1.000
_cell.length_b   1.000
_cell.length_c   1.000
_cell.angle_alpha   90.00
_cell.angle_beta   90.00
_cell.angle_gamma   90.00
#
_symmetry.space_group_name_H-M   'P 1'
#
loop_
_entity.id
_entity.type
_entity.pdbx_description
1 polymer ?
#
loop_
_entity_poly.entity_id
_entity_poly.type
_entity_poly.pdbx_seq_one_letter_code
_entity_poly.pdbx_strand_id
1 'polypeptide(L)'
;MSKLKTLNRQFISNLDTHKAVTDAKRNLILSILKSTTTKREAKNYLTKYQNQFDFSNLDFANSEIVPLNKKENQRELFIQRFLNRQNPFVNIYDEDEQKLQKIPLRLAIFKIKFTTITNQQWVGIAETFKRLINLGISPIILLDFDHLPDSSFKNNELYIIDQSNKMLNRLGKPEEEDFQITILRSLFTRKDDQLSMDSLESILIPLYQGTIPILQPIAYNSNTCTQEFMKSDPLLFALCSALIEKRTTDLLSIEKIVMIDPLGGIPSIERNQTSHVFINLSQEYSDILSELYVGHINPKIRGLHVTNLNSMNNILSFIRDRSGNDETTGIITTPEIMSINNDQLNPIIYNVLTDRSIISSSLPSSNKRTPQVSTTIIKKGVNVQVFEQDTYSGQFSMENLFKDKLVDKSRLVELLNDSFGKNLHVDEYFKRIDKSLATFILVGDYDGAAIITWEKSKNNGHNIAYLDKFAIAKRNQGLPGLADIIFKIILQSHPLELIWRSRKVNPVNKWYFERCCGCMSSPESQWKIFYIGDIFDKRIDRLRRKSIPAGVINVGEKLNEYSEICEGIPPSFI
;
A
#
# COMPACT_ATOMS: atom_id res chain seq x y z
N MET A 1 54.41 10.91 25.50
CA MET A 1 53.99 9.83 24.58
C MET A 1 52.63 9.17 24.92
N SER A 2 51.95 9.43 26.05
CA SER A 2 50.64 8.82 26.34
C SER A 2 49.45 9.48 25.62
N LYS A 3 49.51 10.80 25.34
CA LYS A 3 48.46 11.53 24.60
C LYS A 3 48.32 11.09 23.13
N LEU A 4 49.39 10.59 22.51
CA LEU A 4 49.37 10.08 21.12
C LEU A 4 48.69 8.71 20.99
N LYS A 5 48.73 7.86 22.03
CA LYS A 5 48.04 6.56 22.03
C LYS A 5 46.52 6.72 22.18
N THR A 6 46.07 7.67 22.99
CA THR A 6 44.63 8.01 23.11
C THR A 6 44.09 8.63 21.84
N LEU A 7 44.86 9.53 21.19
CA LEU A 7 44.52 10.09 19.89
C LEU A 7 44.45 9.01 18.81
N ASN A 8 45.42 8.09 18.72
CA ASN A 8 45.36 6.98 17.76
C ASN A 8 44.18 6.04 18.03
N ARG A 9 43.83 5.76 19.29
CA ARG A 9 42.67 4.91 19.62
C ARG A 9 41.34 5.60 19.28
N GLN A 10 41.25 6.92 19.50
CA GLN A 10 40.12 7.75 19.07
C GLN A 10 40.07 7.90 17.54
N PHE A 11 41.21 8.02 16.85
CA PHE A 11 41.28 8.09 15.39
C PHE A 11 40.92 6.75 14.73
N ILE A 12 41.38 5.62 15.27
CA ILE A 12 41.00 4.27 14.80
C ILE A 12 39.51 4.04 15.03
N SER A 13 38.98 4.44 16.21
CA SER A 13 37.55 4.42 16.49
C SER A 13 36.75 5.33 15.54
N ASN A 14 37.27 6.50 15.20
CA ASN A 14 36.61 7.42 14.28
C ASN A 14 36.66 6.91 12.83
N LEU A 15 37.76 6.29 12.41
CA LEU A 15 37.86 5.66 11.09
C LEU A 15 36.94 4.44 10.96
N ASP A 16 36.88 3.60 11.99
CA ASP A 16 36.00 2.42 12.00
C ASP A 16 34.52 2.83 12.07
N THR A 17 34.18 3.86 12.85
CA THR A 17 32.82 4.44 12.86
C THR A 17 32.50 5.12 11.53
N HIS A 18 33.42 5.88 10.94
CA HIS A 18 33.23 6.46 9.61
C HIS A 18 33.02 5.39 8.54
N LYS A 19 33.79 4.31 8.60
CA LYS A 19 33.65 3.18 7.68
C LYS A 19 32.30 2.50 7.88
N ALA A 20 31.90 2.22 9.12
CA ALA A 20 30.59 1.65 9.44
C ALA A 20 29.42 2.53 8.97
N VAL A 21 29.50 3.84 9.19
CA VAL A 21 28.49 4.81 8.73
C VAL A 21 28.43 4.86 7.19
N THR A 22 29.59 4.87 6.52
CA THR A 22 29.66 4.91 5.05
C THR A 22 29.14 3.60 4.43
N ASP A 23 29.49 2.47 5.02
CA ASP A 23 29.02 1.15 4.60
C ASP A 23 27.52 1.00 4.85
N ALA A 24 27.00 1.50 5.97
CA ALA A 24 25.56 1.55 6.26
C ALA A 24 24.82 2.41 5.22
N LYS A 25 25.33 3.60 4.89
CA LYS A 25 24.76 4.47 3.84
C LYS A 25 24.76 3.78 2.47
N ARG A 26 25.87 3.15 2.10
CA ARG A 26 26.00 2.41 0.85
C ARG A 26 25.02 1.23 0.81
N ASN A 27 24.90 0.47 1.89
CA ASN A 27 24.00 -0.67 2.00
C ASN A 27 22.54 -0.24 1.94
N LEU A 28 22.18 0.90 2.55
CA LEU A 28 20.85 1.50 2.45
C LEU A 28 20.50 1.85 0.99
N ILE A 29 21.38 2.58 0.30
CA ILE A 29 21.16 2.95 -1.11
C ILE A 29 21.08 1.70 -1.99
N LEU A 30 21.95 0.71 -1.76
CA LEU A 30 21.92 -0.55 -2.49
C LEU A 30 20.64 -1.35 -2.22
N SER A 31 20.14 -1.36 -0.99
CA SER A 31 18.87 -2.00 -0.63
C SER A 31 17.70 -1.31 -1.36
N ILE A 32 17.65 0.03 -1.37
CA ILE A 32 16.64 0.80 -2.10
C ILE A 32 16.71 0.49 -3.61
N LEU A 33 17.91 0.46 -4.20
CA LEU A 33 18.08 0.19 -5.63
C LEU A 33 17.76 -1.26 -6.03
N LYS A 34 18.03 -2.23 -5.13
CA LYS A 34 17.72 -3.65 -5.39
C LYS A 34 16.24 -3.96 -5.22
N SER A 35 15.58 -3.35 -4.24
CA SER A 35 14.18 -3.61 -3.90
C SER A 35 13.20 -2.94 -4.84
N THR A 36 13.54 -1.74 -5.35
CA THR A 36 12.67 -1.01 -6.28
C THR A 36 12.72 -1.62 -7.68
N THR A 37 11.55 -1.67 -8.33
CA THR A 37 11.44 -2.31 -9.66
C THR A 37 11.95 -1.41 -10.77
N THR A 38 11.87 -0.09 -10.58
CA THR A 38 12.28 0.91 -11.56
C THR A 38 13.19 1.97 -10.96
N LYS A 39 14.13 2.50 -11.76
CA LYS A 39 14.98 3.64 -11.35
C LYS A 39 14.16 4.88 -10.97
N ARG A 40 12.96 5.04 -11.55
CA ARG A 40 12.03 6.13 -11.23
C ARG A 40 11.49 6.01 -9.81
N GLU A 41 11.13 4.81 -9.37
CA GLU A 41 10.68 4.55 -7.99
C GLU A 41 11.77 4.85 -6.97
N ALA A 42 12.98 4.33 -7.19
CA ALA A 42 14.12 4.63 -6.31
C ALA A 42 14.37 6.13 -6.20
N LYS A 43 14.36 6.84 -7.35
CA LYS A 43 14.55 8.28 -7.39
C LYS A 43 13.44 8.99 -6.64
N ASN A 44 12.17 8.64 -6.88
CA ASN A 44 11.03 9.24 -6.20
C ASN A 44 11.09 9.05 -4.68
N TYR A 45 11.44 7.85 -4.20
CA TYR A 45 11.60 7.57 -2.77
C TYR A 45 12.72 8.40 -2.15
N LEU A 46 13.91 8.41 -2.79
CA LEU A 46 15.06 9.18 -2.31
C LEU A 46 14.78 10.69 -2.32
N THR A 47 14.10 11.22 -3.33
CA THR A 47 13.71 12.63 -3.36
C THR A 47 12.65 12.97 -2.32
N LYS A 48 11.67 12.08 -2.09
CA LYS A 48 10.60 12.30 -1.10
C LYS A 48 11.15 12.33 0.32
N TYR A 49 12.15 11.49 0.62
CA TYR A 49 12.69 11.30 1.96
C TYR A 49 14.12 11.79 2.13
N GLN A 50 14.61 12.68 1.26
CA GLN A 50 15.98 13.16 1.28
C GLN A 50 16.38 13.75 2.65
N ASN A 51 15.47 14.49 3.29
CA ASN A 51 15.73 15.14 4.58
C ASN A 51 15.68 14.17 5.78
N GLN A 52 15.27 12.92 5.56
CA GLN A 52 15.22 11.90 6.61
C GLN A 52 16.52 11.12 6.75
N PHE A 53 17.33 11.13 5.69
CA PHE A 53 18.60 10.45 5.64
C PHE A 53 19.72 11.48 5.72
N ASP A 54 20.70 11.27 6.59
CA ASP A 54 21.85 12.16 6.66
C ASP A 54 22.84 11.85 5.53
N PHE A 55 22.58 12.43 4.34
CA PHE A 55 23.47 12.31 3.19
C PHE A 55 24.58 13.37 3.17
N SER A 56 24.48 14.42 4.00
CA SER A 56 25.39 15.58 4.00
C SER A 56 26.23 15.67 5.29
N ASN A 57 27.54 15.76 5.12
CA ASN A 57 28.57 16.28 6.04
C ASN A 57 29.40 15.25 6.81
N LEU A 58 30.47 14.86 6.12
CA LEU A 58 31.81 14.63 6.63
C LEU A 58 32.65 15.94 6.60
N ASP A 59 32.00 17.11 6.59
CA ASP A 59 32.70 18.39 6.67
C ASP A 59 32.88 18.74 8.15
N PHE A 60 34.06 18.44 8.69
CA PHE A 60 34.55 18.91 9.98
C PHE A 60 34.87 20.42 9.97
N ALA A 61 34.03 21.23 9.31
CA ALA A 61 34.12 22.66 9.40
C ALA A 61 33.34 23.10 10.64
N ASN A 62 34.08 23.62 11.64
CA ASN A 62 33.58 24.30 12.83
C ASN A 62 32.52 25.35 12.44
N SER A 63 31.26 24.94 12.43
CA SER A 63 30.11 25.84 12.46
C SER A 63 29.51 25.66 13.84
N GLU A 64 29.50 26.72 14.65
CA GLU A 64 28.90 26.74 15.99
C GLU A 64 27.36 26.52 15.95
N ILE A 65 26.78 26.45 14.75
CA ILE A 65 25.35 26.37 14.51
C ILE A 65 25.02 25.05 13.81
N VAL A 66 24.24 24.22 14.49
CA VAL A 66 23.80 22.91 14.01
C VAL A 66 22.61 23.10 13.06
N PRO A 67 22.69 22.75 11.76
CA PRO A 67 21.62 23.03 10.80
C PRO A 67 20.36 22.22 11.10
N LEU A 68 19.22 22.89 11.33
CA LEU A 68 17.93 22.26 11.70
C LEU A 68 17.17 21.65 10.50
N ASN A 69 17.79 21.62 9.32
CA ASN A 69 17.26 20.97 8.11
C ASN A 69 17.36 19.43 8.15
N LYS A 70 17.89 18.86 9.24
CA LYS A 70 18.15 17.43 9.41
C LYS A 70 17.26 16.81 10.49
N LYS A 71 16.82 15.57 10.28
CA LYS A 71 15.97 14.81 11.22
C LYS A 71 16.59 14.68 12.61
N GLU A 72 17.87 14.32 12.70
CA GLU A 72 18.57 14.10 13.98
C GLU A 72 18.64 15.38 14.81
N ASN A 73 18.95 16.51 14.17
CA ASN A 73 19.05 17.81 14.81
C ASN A 73 17.67 18.30 15.30
N GLN A 74 16.59 18.10 14.53
CA GLN A 74 15.23 18.40 14.98
C GLN A 74 14.79 17.48 16.14
N ARG A 75 15.22 16.21 16.12
CA ARG A 75 14.97 15.23 17.17
C ARG A 75 15.64 15.64 18.50
N GLU A 76 16.90 16.05 18.47
CA GLU A 76 17.60 16.54 19.66
C GLU A 76 16.95 17.80 20.23
N LEU A 77 16.60 18.76 19.36
CA LEU A 77 15.88 19.98 19.76
C LEU A 77 14.54 19.64 20.43
N PHE A 78 13.80 18.68 19.88
CA PHE A 78 12.52 18.23 20.45
C PHE A 78 12.71 17.69 21.88
N ILE A 79 13.69 16.80 22.07
CA ILE A 79 14.01 16.21 23.37
C ILE A 79 14.43 17.29 24.37
N GLN A 80 15.30 18.22 23.97
CA GLN A 80 15.76 19.31 24.84
C GLN A 80 14.61 20.22 25.27
N ARG A 81 13.73 20.63 24.35
CA ARG A 81 12.54 21.43 24.67
C ARG A 81 11.64 20.71 25.67
N PHE A 82 11.43 19.41 25.47
CA PHE A 82 10.64 18.60 26.38
C PHE A 82 11.26 18.52 27.79
N LEU A 83 12.57 18.22 27.88
CA LEU A 83 13.29 18.18 29.16
C LEU A 83 13.21 19.52 29.91
N ASN A 84 13.20 20.62 29.16
CA ASN A 84 13.09 21.97 29.69
C ASN A 84 11.64 22.42 29.97
N ARG A 85 10.65 21.52 29.88
CA ARG A 85 9.20 21.80 30.04
C ARG A 85 8.68 22.89 29.09
N GLN A 86 9.37 23.11 27.98
CA GLN A 86 8.91 23.96 26.90
C GLN A 86 8.00 23.15 25.99
N ASN A 87 7.10 23.82 25.27
CA ASN A 87 6.31 23.14 24.25
C ASN A 87 7.26 22.66 23.13
N PRO A 88 7.46 21.34 22.96
CA PRO A 88 8.42 20.84 21.98
C PRO A 88 7.93 21.07 20.54
N PHE A 89 6.63 21.38 20.38
CA PHE A 89 5.93 21.55 19.12
C PHE A 89 5.97 22.99 18.57
N VAL A 90 6.72 23.91 19.17
CA VAL A 90 6.90 25.29 18.66
C VAL A 90 7.55 25.27 17.26
N ASN A 91 7.16 26.22 16.41
CA ASN A 91 7.77 26.38 15.08
C ASN A 91 9.29 26.53 15.18
N ILE A 92 9.97 26.05 14.14
CA ILE A 92 11.42 26.16 14.01
C ILE A 92 11.66 27.21 12.93
N TYR A 93 12.59 28.12 13.16
CA TYR A 93 12.99 29.16 12.22
C TYR A 93 14.49 29.02 11.94
N ASP A 94 14.89 29.33 10.71
CA ASP A 94 16.30 29.42 10.32
C ASP A 94 16.91 30.76 10.73
N GLU A 95 18.20 30.95 10.48
CA GLU A 95 18.96 32.18 10.75
C GLU A 95 18.33 33.42 10.11
N ASP A 96 17.66 33.26 8.96
CA ASP A 96 16.95 34.33 8.22
C ASP A 96 15.50 34.56 8.70
N GLU A 97 15.12 34.06 9.88
CA GLU A 97 13.74 34.07 10.42
C GLU A 97 12.70 33.35 9.52
N GLN A 98 13.15 32.57 8.54
CA GLN A 98 12.28 31.78 7.69
C GLN A 98 11.82 30.52 8.43
N LYS A 99 10.51 30.25 8.40
CA LYS A 99 9.94 29.06 9.05
C LYS A 99 10.44 27.78 8.36
N LEU A 100 11.20 26.96 9.10
CA LEU A 100 11.69 25.67 8.63
C LEU A 100 10.55 24.64 8.59
N GLN A 101 10.59 23.79 7.56
CA GLN A 101 9.67 22.66 7.46
C GLN A 101 10.08 21.58 8.47
N LYS A 102 9.14 21.22 9.36
CA LYS A 102 9.33 20.12 10.30
C LYS A 102 9.40 18.80 9.53
N ILE A 103 10.34 17.93 9.90
CA ILE A 103 10.49 16.61 9.31
C ILE A 103 9.60 15.66 10.10
N PRO A 104 8.50 15.15 9.52
CA PRO A 104 7.59 14.30 10.25
C PRO A 104 8.23 12.95 10.56
N LEU A 105 7.95 12.44 11.75
CA LEU A 105 8.32 11.11 12.18
C LEU A 105 7.35 10.11 11.52
N ARG A 106 7.91 9.22 10.70
CA ARG A 106 7.17 8.21 9.94
C ARG A 106 6.89 7.02 10.83
N LEU A 107 5.62 6.77 11.13
CA LEU A 107 5.17 5.73 12.01
C LEU A 107 4.74 4.49 11.23
N ALA A 108 5.13 3.33 11.73
CA ALA A 108 4.55 2.05 11.35
C ALA A 108 4.04 1.32 12.59
N ILE A 109 2.75 1.04 12.65
CA ILE A 109 2.13 0.41 13.81
C ILE A 109 1.94 -1.08 13.53
N PHE A 110 2.44 -1.94 14.41
CA PHE A 110 2.43 -3.39 14.28
C PHE A 110 1.53 -4.01 15.35
N LYS A 111 0.40 -4.58 14.97
CA LYS A 111 -0.41 -5.45 15.84
C LYS A 111 0.10 -6.89 15.70
N ILE A 112 0.65 -7.47 16.77
CA ILE A 112 1.30 -8.79 16.71
C ILE A 112 0.59 -9.80 17.60
N LYS A 113 0.14 -10.90 16.98
CA LYS A 113 -0.38 -12.06 17.71
C LYS A 113 0.73 -13.07 18.00
N PHE A 114 1.10 -13.18 19.28
CA PHE A 114 2.35 -13.83 19.71
C PHE A 114 2.32 -15.37 19.72
N THR A 115 1.13 -15.98 19.76
CA THR A 115 0.92 -17.38 20.20
C THR A 115 1.63 -18.45 19.38
N THR A 116 2.03 -18.17 18.14
CA THR A 116 2.57 -19.19 17.22
C THR A 116 3.97 -18.86 16.67
N ILE A 117 4.64 -17.82 17.19
CA ILE A 117 5.89 -17.34 16.60
C ILE A 117 7.09 -18.11 17.18
N THR A 118 7.83 -18.79 16.29
CA THR A 118 9.02 -19.58 16.64
C THR A 118 10.26 -18.70 16.84
N ASN A 119 11.29 -19.23 17.52
CA ASN A 119 12.54 -18.48 17.75
C ASN A 119 13.22 -18.05 16.44
N GLN A 120 13.20 -18.88 15.41
CA GLN A 120 13.78 -18.54 14.10
C GLN A 120 13.04 -17.38 13.44
N GLN A 121 11.71 -17.37 13.53
CA GLN A 121 10.89 -16.26 13.01
C GLN A 121 11.19 -14.96 13.76
N TRP A 122 11.39 -15.00 15.09
CA TRP A 122 11.78 -13.82 15.86
C TRP A 122 13.09 -13.18 15.39
N VAL A 123 14.08 -13.99 14.99
CA VAL A 123 15.34 -13.47 14.43
C VAL A 123 15.09 -12.73 13.12
N GLY A 124 14.29 -13.29 12.21
CA GLY A 124 13.93 -12.61 10.95
C GLY A 124 13.04 -11.38 11.16
N ILE A 125 12.16 -11.39 12.16
CA ILE A 125 11.35 -10.24 12.55
C ILE A 125 12.24 -9.11 13.08
N ALA A 126 13.24 -9.42 13.92
CA ALA A 126 14.20 -8.44 14.43
C ALA A 126 14.99 -7.78 13.29
N GLU A 127 15.46 -8.58 12.33
CA GLU A 127 16.13 -8.10 11.12
C GLU A 127 15.23 -7.20 10.28
N THR A 128 13.93 -7.51 10.19
CA THR A 128 12.96 -6.66 9.49
C THR A 128 12.76 -5.31 10.20
N PHE A 129 12.66 -5.30 11.53
CA PHE A 129 12.59 -4.04 12.29
C PHE A 129 13.85 -3.20 12.15
N LYS A 130 15.04 -3.83 12.18
CA LYS A 130 16.32 -3.15 11.91
C LYS A 130 16.30 -2.47 10.54
N ARG A 131 15.83 -3.16 9.51
CA ARG A 131 15.72 -2.58 8.15
C ARG A 131 14.73 -1.43 8.09
N LEU A 132 13.57 -1.52 8.76
CA LEU A 132 12.60 -0.43 8.82
C LEU A 132 13.17 0.83 9.46
N ILE A 133 13.90 0.67 10.56
CA ILE A 133 14.59 1.78 11.25
C ILE A 133 15.62 2.43 10.31
N ASN A 134 16.42 1.62 9.62
CA ASN A 134 17.40 2.10 8.64
C ASN A 134 16.73 2.85 7.46
N LEU A 135 15.48 2.48 7.10
CA LEU A 135 14.68 3.16 6.09
C LEU A 135 13.99 4.45 6.60
N GLY A 136 14.23 4.83 7.85
CA GLY A 136 13.72 6.05 8.47
C GLY A 136 12.35 5.91 9.14
N ILE A 137 11.80 4.69 9.21
CA ILE A 137 10.52 4.37 9.83
C ILE A 137 10.70 4.07 11.31
N SER A 138 9.81 4.63 12.13
CA SER A 138 9.75 4.42 13.57
C SER A 138 8.60 3.44 13.90
N PRO A 139 8.90 2.18 14.23
CA PRO A 139 7.88 1.19 14.53
C PRO A 139 7.29 1.35 15.93
N ILE A 140 6.00 1.05 16.08
CA ILE A 140 5.29 0.90 17.37
C ILE A 140 4.69 -0.51 17.38
N ILE A 141 4.86 -1.27 18.46
CA ILE A 141 4.33 -2.65 18.55
C ILE A 141 3.17 -2.68 19.54
N LEU A 142 1.98 -3.08 19.10
CA LEU A 142 0.83 -3.39 19.96
C LEU A 142 0.69 -4.92 20.07
N LEU A 143 0.69 -5.43 21.29
CA LEU A 143 0.54 -6.86 21.53
C LEU A 143 -0.94 -7.28 21.53
N ASP A 144 -1.24 -8.35 20.80
CA ASP A 144 -2.57 -8.96 20.76
C ASP A 144 -2.61 -10.21 21.67
N PHE A 145 -3.47 -10.12 22.69
CA PHE A 145 -3.76 -11.19 23.64
C PHE A 145 -5.24 -11.59 23.66
N ASP A 146 -5.98 -11.35 22.57
CA ASP A 146 -7.44 -11.58 22.48
C ASP A 146 -7.85 -13.06 22.62
N HIS A 147 -6.88 -13.98 22.65
CA HIS A 147 -7.09 -15.41 22.90
C HIS A 147 -7.20 -15.76 24.40
N LEU A 148 -6.81 -14.85 25.30
CA LEU A 148 -6.88 -15.08 26.74
C LEU A 148 -8.33 -14.98 27.23
N PRO A 149 -8.73 -15.81 28.22
CA PRO A 149 -10.07 -15.73 28.79
C PRO A 149 -10.22 -14.54 29.73
N ASP A 150 -11.42 -13.96 29.82
CA ASP A 150 -11.71 -12.81 30.69
C ASP A 150 -11.77 -13.16 32.20
N SER A 151 -11.58 -14.43 32.57
CA SER A 151 -11.92 -14.95 33.91
C SER A 151 -10.90 -14.64 35.01
N SER A 152 -9.64 -14.31 34.69
CA SER A 152 -8.61 -14.04 35.71
C SER A 152 -7.59 -12.99 35.25
N PHE A 153 -7.70 -11.78 35.79
CA PHE A 153 -6.79 -10.68 35.47
C PHE A 153 -5.34 -11.03 35.86
N LYS A 154 -5.11 -11.52 37.08
CA LYS A 154 -3.76 -11.76 37.61
C LYS A 154 -2.98 -12.81 36.80
N ASN A 155 -3.66 -13.87 36.35
CA ASN A 155 -3.01 -14.91 35.55
C ASN A 155 -2.66 -14.39 34.14
N ASN A 156 -3.58 -13.64 33.54
CA ASN A 156 -3.37 -13.02 32.23
C ASN A 156 -2.24 -11.99 32.29
N GLU A 157 -2.17 -11.20 33.36
CA GLU A 157 -1.11 -10.22 33.60
C GLU A 157 0.27 -10.88 33.69
N LEU A 158 0.40 -11.94 34.51
CA LEU A 158 1.65 -12.69 34.62
C LEU A 158 2.07 -13.29 33.29
N TYR A 159 1.12 -13.86 32.54
CA TYR A 159 1.37 -14.40 31.21
C TYR A 159 1.87 -13.33 30.24
N ILE A 160 1.24 -12.15 30.21
CA ILE A 160 1.62 -11.03 29.34
C ILE A 160 3.00 -10.51 29.69
N ILE A 161 3.32 -10.36 30.97
CA ILE A 161 4.65 -9.93 31.42
C ILE A 161 5.71 -10.93 30.97
N ASP A 162 5.47 -12.24 31.17
CA ASP A 162 6.38 -13.29 30.71
C ASP A 162 6.58 -13.27 29.18
N GLN A 163 5.50 -13.16 28.39
CA GLN A 163 5.61 -13.07 26.94
C GLN A 163 6.31 -11.78 26.48
N SER A 164 6.03 -10.65 27.12
CA SER A 164 6.66 -9.36 26.79
C SER A 164 8.17 -9.42 27.05
N ASN A 165 8.59 -10.01 28.17
CA ASN A 165 10.00 -10.19 28.50
C ASN A 165 10.69 -11.18 27.55
N LYS A 166 10.02 -12.27 27.17
CA LYS A 166 10.52 -13.19 26.13
C LYS A 166 10.73 -12.48 24.80
N MET A 167 9.81 -11.61 24.41
CA MET A 167 9.94 -10.82 23.19
C MET A 167 11.11 -9.83 23.29
N LEU A 168 11.24 -9.14 24.43
CA LEU A 168 12.35 -8.22 24.69
C LEU A 168 13.70 -8.93 24.55
N ASN A 169 13.85 -10.12 25.14
CA ASN A 169 15.09 -10.90 25.05
C ASN A 169 15.38 -11.44 23.64
N ARG A 170 14.33 -11.66 22.83
CA ARG A 170 14.47 -12.20 21.46
C ARG A 170 14.75 -11.11 20.43
N LEU A 171 14.11 -9.96 20.56
CA LEU A 171 14.29 -8.82 19.67
C LEU A 171 15.51 -7.97 20.07
N GLY A 172 15.67 -7.73 21.38
CA GLY A 172 16.79 -6.99 21.94
C GLY A 172 17.87 -7.96 22.40
N LYS A 173 18.81 -8.30 21.51
CA LYS A 173 20.09 -8.85 21.95
C LYS A 173 21.00 -7.68 22.33
N PRO A 174 21.38 -7.52 23.61
CA PRO A 174 22.21 -6.39 24.06
C PRO A 174 23.65 -6.41 23.52
N GLU A 175 24.08 -7.50 22.87
CA GLU A 175 25.45 -7.66 22.36
C GLU A 175 25.65 -7.07 20.95
N GLU A 176 24.57 -6.83 20.20
CA GLU A 176 24.58 -6.18 18.88
C GLU A 176 23.80 -4.86 19.03
N GLU A 177 24.46 -3.71 18.99
CA GLU A 177 23.92 -2.35 19.24
C GLU A 177 22.89 -1.87 18.19
N ASP A 178 22.02 -2.74 17.68
CA ASP A 178 21.22 -2.45 16.49
C ASP A 178 20.00 -1.56 16.77
N PHE A 179 19.23 -1.81 17.84
CA PHE A 179 18.12 -0.95 18.26
C PHE A 179 17.64 -1.23 19.70
N GLN A 180 17.06 -0.22 20.35
CA GLN A 180 16.53 -0.32 21.71
C GLN A 180 15.01 -0.55 21.72
N ILE A 181 14.51 -1.18 22.77
CA ILE A 181 13.10 -1.54 22.92
C ILE A 181 12.65 -1.18 24.34
N THR A 182 11.43 -0.68 24.50
CA THR A 182 10.85 -0.36 25.82
C THR A 182 9.41 -0.86 25.90
N ILE A 183 9.05 -1.45 27.05
CA ILE A 183 7.68 -1.90 27.31
C ILE A 183 6.91 -0.79 28.01
N LEU A 184 5.76 -0.42 27.46
CA LEU A 184 4.85 0.58 28.00
C LEU A 184 3.55 -0.09 28.46
N ARG A 185 3.18 0.19 29.70
CA ARG A 185 1.98 -0.35 30.35
C ARG A 185 1.00 0.76 30.68
N SER A 186 -0.30 0.45 30.61
CA SER A 186 -1.38 1.32 31.08
C SER A 186 -1.42 2.70 30.39
N LEU A 187 -1.19 2.73 29.07
CA LEU A 187 -1.25 3.97 28.29
C LEU A 187 -2.67 4.43 27.98
N PHE A 188 -3.62 3.49 27.97
CA PHE A 188 -4.98 3.76 27.59
C PHE A 188 -5.85 3.99 28.82
N THR A 189 -6.77 4.93 28.71
CA THR A 189 -7.77 5.23 29.73
C THR A 189 -9.16 5.03 29.13
N ARG A 190 -10.03 4.32 29.85
CA ARG A 190 -11.44 4.17 29.51
C ARG A 190 -12.29 5.06 30.42
N LYS A 191 -13.14 5.88 29.82
CA LYS A 191 -14.11 6.73 30.52
C LYS A 191 -15.44 6.64 29.79
N ASP A 192 -16.50 6.21 30.48
CA ASP A 192 -17.86 6.13 29.92
C ASP A 192 -17.90 5.43 28.55
N ASP A 193 -17.23 4.28 28.45
CA ASP A 193 -17.03 3.47 27.23
C ASP A 193 -16.21 4.10 26.09
N GLN A 194 -15.72 5.33 26.26
CA GLN A 194 -14.74 5.92 25.35
C GLN A 194 -13.33 5.57 25.79
N LEU A 195 -12.50 5.19 24.81
CA LEU A 195 -11.09 4.87 25.01
C LEU A 195 -10.23 6.04 24.52
N SER A 196 -9.45 6.63 25.42
CA SER A 196 -8.49 7.69 25.13
C SER A 196 -7.07 7.26 25.48
N MET A 197 -6.11 8.01 24.98
CA MET A 197 -4.72 7.91 25.41
C MET A 197 -4.31 9.28 25.95
N ASP A 198 -4.00 9.33 27.24
CA ASP A 198 -3.83 10.61 27.95
C ASP A 198 -2.39 11.15 27.85
N SER A 199 -1.41 10.26 27.62
CA SER A 199 0.04 10.59 27.64
C SER A 199 0.71 10.20 26.31
N LEU A 200 0.57 11.03 25.28
CA LEU A 200 1.24 10.86 23.98
C LEU A 200 2.77 10.87 24.13
N GLU A 201 3.28 11.65 25.07
CA GLU A 201 4.70 11.83 25.34
C GLU A 201 5.38 10.51 25.70
N SER A 202 4.68 9.61 26.40
CA SER A 202 5.20 8.28 26.76
C SER A 202 5.53 7.42 25.53
N ILE A 203 4.89 7.68 24.39
CA ILE A 203 5.20 7.01 23.12
C ILE A 203 6.19 7.84 22.30
N LEU A 204 5.98 9.15 22.22
CA LEU A 204 6.79 10.03 21.37
C LEU A 204 8.25 10.10 21.83
N ILE A 205 8.51 10.16 23.13
CA ILE A 205 9.88 10.28 23.64
C ILE A 205 10.73 9.05 23.25
N PRO A 206 10.30 7.79 23.51
CA PRO A 206 11.01 6.62 23.00
C PRO A 206 11.24 6.64 21.49
N LEU A 207 10.25 7.04 20.70
CA LEU A 207 10.38 7.09 19.24
C LEU A 207 11.40 8.13 18.78
N TYR A 208 11.39 9.32 19.39
CA TYR A 208 12.42 10.33 19.21
C TYR A 208 13.75 9.88 19.81
N GLN A 209 13.82 8.89 20.68
CA GLN A 209 15.09 8.27 21.11
C GLN A 209 15.55 7.13 20.19
N GLY A 210 14.76 6.75 19.18
CA GLY A 210 15.03 5.60 18.32
C GLY A 210 14.77 4.26 19.02
N THR A 211 14.02 4.28 20.11
CA THR A 211 13.58 3.11 20.85
C THR A 211 12.20 2.67 20.36
N ILE A 212 11.99 1.37 20.17
CA ILE A 212 10.71 0.80 19.76
C ILE A 212 9.81 0.63 21.01
N PRO A 213 8.67 1.35 21.12
CA PRO A 213 7.71 1.14 22.18
C PRO A 213 6.84 -0.11 21.92
N ILE A 214 6.76 -1.00 22.91
CA ILE A 214 5.85 -2.14 22.95
C ILE A 214 4.69 -1.82 23.89
N LEU A 215 3.47 -1.84 23.36
CA LEU A 215 2.26 -1.51 24.09
C LEU A 215 1.54 -2.79 24.52
N GLN A 216 1.23 -2.87 25.81
CA GLN A 216 0.39 -3.93 26.36
C GLN A 216 -1.10 -3.56 26.27
N PRO A 217 -2.00 -4.53 26.03
CA PRO A 217 -3.44 -4.26 25.90
C PRO A 217 -4.16 -4.12 27.25
N ILE A 218 -3.63 -3.22 28.09
CA ILE A 218 -4.16 -2.90 29.42
C ILE A 218 -4.65 -1.45 29.38
N ALA A 219 -5.90 -1.24 29.75
CA ALA A 219 -6.48 0.08 29.93
C ALA A 219 -6.83 0.33 31.40
N TYR A 220 -6.70 1.58 31.84
CA TYR A 220 -7.18 2.03 33.14
C TYR A 220 -8.62 2.53 33.01
N ASN A 221 -9.55 1.92 33.73
CA ASN A 221 -10.93 2.35 33.78
C ASN A 221 -11.08 3.44 34.85
N SER A 222 -11.37 4.67 34.40
CA SER A 222 -11.50 5.83 35.28
C SER A 222 -12.74 5.79 36.18
N ASN A 223 -13.79 5.07 35.77
CA ASN A 223 -15.05 4.97 36.52
C ASN A 223 -14.93 4.00 37.69
N THR A 224 -14.26 2.86 37.49
CA THR A 224 -14.04 1.84 38.53
C THR A 224 -12.69 1.98 39.23
N CYS A 225 -11.81 2.83 38.72
CA CYS A 225 -10.41 2.98 39.14
C CYS A 225 -9.60 1.68 39.08
N THR A 226 -9.94 0.77 38.16
CA THR A 226 -9.27 -0.54 37.99
C THR A 226 -8.59 -0.66 36.64
N GLN A 227 -7.56 -1.50 36.55
CA GLN A 227 -7.01 -1.92 35.26
C GLN A 227 -7.84 -3.07 34.69
N GLU A 228 -8.11 -3.03 33.40
CA GLU A 228 -8.83 -4.06 32.67
C GLU A 228 -8.07 -4.44 31.39
N PHE A 229 -8.23 -5.70 30.98
CA PHE A 229 -7.77 -6.14 29.67
C PHE A 229 -8.78 -5.71 28.62
N MET A 230 -8.26 -5.14 27.54
CA MET A 230 -9.08 -4.67 26.42
C MET A 230 -8.73 -5.44 25.17
N LYS A 231 -9.71 -5.57 24.28
CA LYS A 231 -9.47 -6.13 22.96
C LYS A 231 -8.48 -5.26 22.18
N SER A 232 -7.66 -5.91 21.38
CA SER A 232 -6.59 -5.26 20.63
C SER A 232 -7.09 -4.24 19.58
N ASP A 233 -8.24 -4.47 18.93
CA ASP A 233 -8.75 -3.61 17.85
C ASP A 233 -9.21 -2.21 18.32
N PRO A 234 -10.04 -2.08 19.37
CA PRO A 234 -10.35 -0.77 19.95
C PRO A 234 -9.11 0.01 20.40
N LEU A 235 -8.12 -0.69 20.99
CA LEU A 235 -6.85 -0.07 21.42
C LEU A 235 -6.04 0.44 20.23
N LEU A 236 -5.97 -0.34 19.15
CA LEU A 236 -5.31 0.08 17.91
C LEU A 236 -5.97 1.33 17.33
N PHE A 237 -7.31 1.36 17.31
CA PHE A 237 -8.05 2.54 16.85
C PHE A 237 -7.79 3.76 17.74
N ALA A 238 -7.82 3.60 19.07
CA ALA A 238 -7.54 4.69 20.01
C ALA A 238 -6.11 5.23 19.88
N LEU A 239 -5.13 4.35 19.67
CA LEU A 239 -3.73 4.73 19.39
C LEU A 239 -3.63 5.57 18.11
N CYS A 240 -4.20 5.10 17.00
CA CYS A 240 -4.21 5.84 15.75
C CYS A 240 -4.95 7.18 15.87
N SER A 241 -6.06 7.20 16.60
CA SER A 241 -6.84 8.41 16.87
C SER A 241 -6.04 9.47 17.63
N ALA A 242 -5.34 9.06 18.68
CA ALA A 242 -4.51 9.97 19.48
C ALA A 242 -3.28 10.47 18.70
N LEU A 243 -2.69 9.65 17.82
CA LEU A 243 -1.55 10.05 17.00
C LEU A 243 -1.91 11.04 15.87
N ILE A 244 -3.17 11.06 15.42
CA ILE A 244 -3.68 11.93 14.34
C ILE A 244 -4.60 13.03 14.89
N GLU A 245 -4.31 13.52 16.10
CA GLU A 245 -4.95 14.71 16.62
C GLU A 245 -4.38 15.99 15.97
N LYS A 246 -5.14 17.07 15.88
CA LYS A 246 -4.73 18.34 15.22
C LYS A 246 -3.39 18.92 15.68
N ARG A 247 -2.88 18.51 16.84
CA ARG A 247 -1.61 18.97 17.41
C ARG A 247 -0.39 18.24 16.83
N THR A 248 -0.57 17.06 16.26
CA THR A 248 0.51 16.17 15.81
C THR A 248 0.57 15.97 14.30
N THR A 249 -0.41 16.47 13.53
CA THR A 249 -0.52 16.25 12.07
C THR A 249 0.68 16.76 11.27
N ASP A 250 1.36 17.82 11.73
CA ASP A 250 2.56 18.36 11.06
C ASP A 250 3.85 17.61 11.44
N LEU A 251 3.78 16.74 12.44
CA LEU A 251 4.94 16.11 13.10
C LEU A 251 4.99 14.61 12.93
N LEU A 252 3.83 13.96 12.73
CA LEU A 252 3.71 12.52 12.65
C LEU A 252 2.98 12.17 11.36
N SER A 253 3.44 11.13 10.69
CA SER A 253 2.73 10.52 9.57
C SER A 253 2.64 9.03 9.82
N ILE A 254 1.42 8.49 9.92
CA ILE A 254 1.21 7.04 9.98
C ILE A 254 1.28 6.50 8.54
N GLU A 255 2.40 5.86 8.21
CA GLU A 255 2.58 5.33 6.86
C GLU A 255 2.04 3.92 6.71
N LYS A 256 2.17 3.10 7.75
CA LYS A 256 1.87 1.67 7.68
C LYS A 256 1.15 1.20 8.93
N ILE A 257 0.11 0.41 8.74
CA ILE A 257 -0.56 -0.34 9.80
C ILE A 257 -0.47 -1.82 9.43
N VAL A 258 0.29 -2.59 10.21
CA VAL A 258 0.62 -3.98 9.93
C VAL A 258 -0.03 -4.86 10.98
N MET A 259 -0.93 -5.76 10.56
CA MET A 259 -1.48 -6.82 11.39
C MET A 259 -0.78 -8.13 11.07
N ILE A 260 -0.08 -8.67 12.07
CA ILE A 260 0.61 -9.95 11.97
C ILE A 260 -0.28 -11.01 12.60
N ASP A 261 -0.96 -11.76 11.74
CA ASP A 261 -1.89 -12.82 12.12
C ASP A 261 -1.38 -14.16 11.57
N PRO A 262 -1.32 -15.24 12.39
CA PRO A 262 -0.98 -16.57 11.90
C PRO A 262 -1.87 -17.08 10.76
N LEU A 263 -3.11 -16.57 10.65
CA LEU A 263 -4.01 -16.90 9.54
C LEU A 263 -3.61 -16.23 8.22
N GLY A 264 -2.86 -15.12 8.28
CA GLY A 264 -2.45 -14.34 7.11
C GLY A 264 -3.53 -13.38 6.59
N GLY A 265 -3.34 -12.97 5.34
CA GLY A 265 -4.19 -12.00 4.64
C GLY A 265 -5.64 -12.47 4.44
N ILE A 266 -6.50 -11.57 3.96
CA ILE A 266 -7.92 -11.83 3.72
C ILE A 266 -8.07 -12.80 2.55
N PRO A 267 -8.75 -13.95 2.71
CA PRO A 267 -8.87 -14.97 1.67
C PRO A 267 -9.81 -14.53 0.52
N SER A 268 -9.49 -14.97 -0.70
CA SER A 268 -10.20 -14.67 -1.95
C SER A 268 -10.57 -15.94 -2.72
N ILE A 269 -11.84 -16.07 -3.09
CA ILE A 269 -12.42 -17.11 -3.94
C ILE A 269 -11.78 -17.09 -5.33
N GLU A 270 -11.57 -15.91 -5.93
CA GLU A 270 -10.95 -15.75 -7.26
C GLU A 270 -9.57 -16.41 -7.36
N ARG A 271 -8.89 -16.56 -6.21
CA ARG A 271 -7.51 -17.07 -6.12
C ARG A 271 -7.42 -18.38 -5.36
N ASN A 272 -8.42 -19.26 -5.52
CA ASN A 272 -8.47 -20.57 -4.84
C ASN A 272 -8.33 -20.45 -3.31
N GLN A 273 -9.00 -19.47 -2.70
CA GLN A 273 -8.98 -19.20 -1.25
C GLN A 273 -7.62 -18.75 -0.69
N THR A 274 -6.68 -18.34 -1.54
CA THR A 274 -5.47 -17.61 -1.11
C THR A 274 -5.79 -16.13 -0.90
N SER A 275 -4.85 -15.33 -0.39
CA SER A 275 -5.17 -13.96 0.00
C SER A 275 -5.42 -13.03 -1.19
N HIS A 276 -6.34 -12.07 -1.01
CA HIS A 276 -6.40 -10.87 -1.85
C HIS A 276 -5.05 -10.17 -1.78
N VAL A 277 -4.49 -9.80 -2.93
CA VAL A 277 -3.18 -9.12 -3.01
C VAL A 277 -3.29 -7.67 -2.56
N PHE A 278 -4.28 -6.98 -3.12
CA PHE A 278 -4.55 -5.58 -2.89
C PHE A 278 -6.07 -5.40 -2.80
N ILE A 279 -6.52 -4.59 -1.85
CA ILE A 279 -7.93 -4.25 -1.65
C ILE A 279 -8.07 -2.72 -1.69
N ASN A 280 -8.90 -2.22 -2.60
CA ASN A 280 -9.41 -0.85 -2.56
C ASN A 280 -10.70 -0.82 -1.73
N LEU A 281 -10.62 -0.41 -0.46
CA LEU A 281 -11.78 -0.44 0.44
C LEU A 281 -12.95 0.44 -0.02
N SER A 282 -12.68 1.53 -0.74
CA SER A 282 -13.76 2.42 -1.22
C SER A 282 -14.67 1.74 -2.26
N GLN A 283 -14.21 0.66 -2.88
CA GLN A 283 -14.93 -0.08 -3.91
C GLN A 283 -15.29 -1.50 -3.47
N GLU A 284 -14.32 -2.26 -2.95
CA GLU A 284 -14.42 -3.72 -2.83
C GLU A 284 -14.89 -4.19 -1.44
N TYR A 285 -15.05 -3.29 -0.47
CA TYR A 285 -15.30 -3.68 0.92
C TYR A 285 -16.57 -4.50 1.11
N SER A 286 -17.70 -4.08 0.52
CA SER A 286 -18.99 -4.80 0.62
C SER A 286 -18.94 -6.17 -0.05
N ASP A 287 -18.24 -6.25 -1.18
CA ASP A 287 -18.18 -7.44 -2.01
C ASP A 287 -17.31 -8.50 -1.32
N ILE A 288 -16.15 -8.10 -0.80
CA ILE A 288 -15.25 -8.97 -0.03
C ILE A 288 -15.93 -9.42 1.28
N LEU A 289 -16.66 -8.53 1.95
CA LEU A 289 -17.41 -8.92 3.15
C LEU A 289 -18.42 -10.02 2.80
N SER A 290 -19.17 -9.86 1.71
CA SER A 290 -20.13 -10.86 1.22
C SER A 290 -19.42 -12.17 0.81
N GLU A 291 -18.28 -12.07 0.14
CA GLU A 291 -17.42 -13.18 -0.27
C GLU A 291 -16.99 -14.05 0.92
N LEU A 292 -16.58 -13.41 2.03
CA LEU A 292 -16.20 -14.11 3.26
C LEU A 292 -17.35 -14.89 3.91
N TYR A 293 -18.60 -14.46 3.71
CA TYR A 293 -19.78 -15.19 4.19
C TYR A 293 -20.20 -16.33 3.26
N VAL A 294 -19.96 -16.19 1.96
CA VAL A 294 -20.25 -17.22 0.95
C VAL A 294 -19.21 -18.35 0.98
N GLY A 295 -17.94 -18.02 1.22
CA GLY A 295 -16.83 -18.97 1.17
C GLY A 295 -16.96 -20.15 2.15
N HIS A 296 -16.36 -21.30 1.79
CA HIS A 296 -16.29 -22.51 2.63
C HIS A 296 -15.30 -22.38 3.80
N ILE A 297 -15.31 -21.26 4.52
CA ILE A 297 -14.41 -20.98 5.65
C ILE A 297 -15.11 -21.33 6.96
N ASN A 298 -14.38 -21.92 7.90
CA ASN A 298 -14.91 -22.21 9.24
C ASN A 298 -15.40 -20.90 9.91
N PRO A 299 -16.61 -20.88 10.52
CA PRO A 299 -17.16 -19.68 11.16
C PRO A 299 -16.23 -18.95 12.14
N LYS A 300 -15.39 -19.68 12.89
CA LYS A 300 -14.42 -19.07 13.82
C LYS A 300 -13.32 -18.30 13.08
N ILE A 301 -12.77 -18.88 12.03
CA ILE A 301 -11.70 -18.28 11.20
C ILE A 301 -12.27 -17.09 10.42
N ARG A 302 -13.47 -17.25 9.86
CA ARG A 302 -14.20 -16.17 9.19
C ARG A 302 -14.39 -14.96 10.11
N GLY A 303 -14.80 -15.19 11.37
CA GLY A 303 -14.98 -14.12 12.35
C GLY A 303 -13.70 -13.29 12.58
N LEU A 304 -12.54 -13.94 12.59
CA LEU A 304 -11.25 -13.27 12.73
C LEU A 304 -10.91 -12.41 11.50
N HIS A 305 -11.05 -12.95 10.28
CA HIS A 305 -10.81 -12.16 9.05
C HIS A 305 -11.76 -10.97 8.92
N VAL A 306 -13.04 -11.16 9.24
CA VAL A 306 -14.04 -10.06 9.24
C VAL A 306 -13.65 -9.00 10.26
N THR A 307 -13.21 -9.40 11.45
CA THR A 307 -12.77 -8.45 12.49
C THR A 307 -11.55 -7.64 12.00
N ASN A 308 -10.54 -8.31 11.44
CA ASN A 308 -9.34 -7.65 10.89
C ASN A 308 -9.70 -6.69 9.74
N LEU A 309 -10.58 -7.10 8.82
CA LEU A 309 -11.02 -6.27 7.69
C LEU A 309 -11.79 -5.03 8.17
N ASN A 310 -12.73 -5.21 9.11
CA ASN A 310 -13.51 -4.12 9.68
C ASN A 310 -12.63 -3.14 10.47
N SER A 311 -11.71 -3.66 11.29
CA SER A 311 -10.73 -2.88 12.05
C SER A 311 -9.87 -2.03 11.10
N MET A 312 -9.34 -2.64 10.03
CA MET A 312 -8.55 -1.94 9.03
C MET A 312 -9.37 -0.86 8.28
N ASN A 313 -10.62 -1.16 7.90
CA ASN A 313 -11.48 -0.19 7.23
C ASN A 313 -11.81 1.02 8.11
N ASN A 314 -12.10 0.79 9.39
CA ASN A 314 -12.40 1.84 10.35
C ASN A 314 -11.18 2.76 10.56
N ILE A 315 -10.00 2.16 10.75
CA ILE A 315 -8.77 2.93 10.95
C ILE A 315 -8.41 3.72 9.69
N LEU A 316 -8.30 3.07 8.53
CA LEU A 316 -7.88 3.75 7.29
C LEU A 316 -8.88 4.84 6.86
N SER A 317 -10.18 4.63 7.07
CA SER A 317 -11.19 5.68 6.80
C SER A 317 -11.00 6.87 7.74
N PHE A 318 -10.83 6.61 9.05
CA PHE A 318 -10.60 7.67 10.03
C PHE A 318 -9.33 8.49 9.71
N ILE A 319 -8.24 7.81 9.33
CA ILE A 319 -6.99 8.48 8.98
C ILE A 319 -7.20 9.38 7.76
N ARG A 320 -7.77 8.85 6.67
CA ARG A 320 -8.05 9.62 5.45
C ARG A 320 -8.91 10.86 5.72
N ASP A 321 -9.95 10.72 6.54
CA ASP A 321 -10.86 11.83 6.86
C ASP A 321 -10.18 12.94 7.67
N ARG A 322 -9.15 12.61 8.46
CA ARG A 322 -8.41 13.55 9.30
C ARG A 322 -7.19 14.15 8.60
N SER A 323 -6.42 13.35 7.89
CA SER A 323 -5.20 13.78 7.19
C SER A 323 -5.50 14.40 5.82
N GLY A 324 -6.66 14.09 5.22
CA GLY A 324 -7.01 14.50 3.87
C GLY A 324 -6.20 13.81 2.76
N ASN A 325 -5.41 12.78 3.10
CA ASN A 325 -4.59 12.02 2.15
C ASN A 325 -4.76 10.49 2.31
N ASP A 326 -4.46 9.74 1.25
CA ASP A 326 -4.54 8.27 1.21
C ASP A 326 -3.13 7.65 1.13
N GLU A 327 -2.20 8.16 1.96
CA GLU A 327 -0.83 7.67 2.00
C GLU A 327 -0.64 6.45 2.92
N THR A 328 -1.54 6.27 3.90
CA THR A 328 -1.45 5.17 4.85
C THR A 328 -1.85 3.84 4.21
N THR A 329 -0.99 2.83 4.35
CA THR A 329 -1.23 1.49 3.82
C THR A 329 -1.45 0.49 4.96
N GLY A 330 -2.54 -0.24 4.91
CA GLY A 330 -2.79 -1.41 5.74
C GLY A 330 -2.13 -2.65 5.15
N ILE A 331 -1.53 -3.50 5.99
CA ILE A 331 -0.94 -4.76 5.59
C ILE A 331 -1.38 -5.84 6.57
N ILE A 332 -1.91 -6.95 6.06
CA ILE A 332 -2.22 -8.15 6.87
C ILE A 332 -1.35 -9.28 6.35
N THR A 333 -0.50 -9.84 7.21
CA THR A 333 0.49 -10.85 6.81
C THR A 333 0.75 -11.85 7.93
N THR A 334 1.52 -12.90 7.62
CA THR A 334 1.91 -13.92 8.61
C THR A 334 3.27 -13.61 9.24
N PRO A 335 3.54 -14.13 10.46
CA PRO A 335 4.87 -14.03 11.06
C PRO A 335 5.98 -14.64 10.19
N GLU A 336 5.66 -15.70 9.44
CA GLU A 336 6.60 -16.37 8.54
C GLU A 336 7.06 -15.45 7.42
N ILE A 337 6.13 -14.77 6.74
CA ILE A 337 6.46 -13.88 5.64
C ILE A 337 7.22 -12.65 6.14
N MET A 338 6.85 -12.10 7.30
CA MET A 338 7.61 -11.00 7.91
C MET A 338 9.06 -11.41 8.20
N SER A 339 9.32 -12.67 8.56
CA SER A 339 10.67 -13.14 8.90
C SER A 339 11.59 -13.34 7.69
N ILE A 340 11.13 -13.09 6.46
CA ILE A 340 11.92 -13.26 5.24
C ILE A 340 12.98 -12.14 5.14
N ASN A 341 14.25 -12.54 5.12
CA ASN A 341 15.41 -11.63 5.08
C ASN A 341 15.76 -11.11 3.68
N ASN A 342 14.78 -10.98 2.77
CA ASN A 342 14.98 -10.47 1.41
C ASN A 342 14.01 -9.32 1.12
N ASP A 343 14.54 -8.15 0.78
CA ASP A 343 13.76 -6.92 0.58
C ASP A 343 12.74 -7.01 -0.57
N GLN A 344 12.98 -7.86 -1.57
CA GLN A 344 12.05 -8.06 -2.69
C GLN A 344 10.89 -9.00 -2.35
N LEU A 345 11.09 -9.86 -1.35
CA LEU A 345 10.11 -10.89 -0.95
C LEU A 345 9.41 -10.56 0.35
N ASN A 346 9.98 -9.66 1.17
CA ASN A 346 9.35 -9.16 2.37
C ASN A 346 8.34 -8.07 2.00
N PRO A 347 7.02 -8.32 2.11
CA PRO A 347 5.99 -7.41 1.61
C PRO A 347 5.95 -6.09 2.38
N ILE A 348 6.39 -6.07 3.64
CA ILE A 348 6.40 -4.87 4.48
C ILE A 348 7.50 -3.93 3.97
N ILE A 349 8.73 -4.44 3.85
CA ILE A 349 9.88 -3.67 3.32
C ILE A 349 9.63 -3.23 1.88
N TYR A 350 9.16 -4.15 1.04
CA TYR A 350 8.84 -3.86 -0.35
C TYR A 350 7.77 -2.77 -0.48
N ASN A 351 6.71 -2.83 0.35
CA ASN A 351 5.66 -1.81 0.33
C ASN A 351 6.14 -0.47 0.90
N VAL A 352 7.03 -0.46 1.90
CA VAL A 352 7.64 0.78 2.37
C VAL A 352 8.41 1.49 1.25
N LEU A 353 9.13 0.72 0.43
CA LEU A 353 10.01 1.25 -0.62
C LEU A 353 9.27 1.62 -1.91
N THR A 354 8.26 0.84 -2.29
CA THR A 354 7.59 0.96 -3.58
C THR A 354 6.13 1.38 -3.46
N ASP A 355 5.54 1.29 -2.27
CA ASP A 355 4.10 1.41 -2.00
C ASP A 355 3.25 0.40 -2.81
N ARG A 356 3.87 -0.63 -3.38
CA ARG A 356 3.22 -1.72 -4.14
C ARG A 356 3.08 -3.00 -3.31
N SER A 357 2.24 -3.88 -3.82
CA SER A 357 2.27 -5.30 -3.51
C SER A 357 3.34 -6.02 -4.33
N ILE A 358 3.91 -7.10 -3.77
CA ILE A 358 4.97 -7.91 -4.42
C ILE A 358 4.52 -8.37 -5.81
N ILE A 359 3.26 -8.78 -5.93
CA ILE A 359 2.62 -9.08 -7.20
C ILE A 359 1.50 -8.08 -7.48
N SER A 360 1.16 -7.87 -8.74
CA SER A 360 0.01 -7.04 -9.09
C SER A 360 -1.32 -7.78 -8.85
N SER A 361 -2.33 -7.03 -8.39
CA SER A 361 -3.68 -7.54 -8.17
C SER A 361 -4.40 -7.90 -9.47
N SER A 362 -4.12 -7.17 -10.54
CA SER A 362 -4.69 -7.36 -11.88
C SER A 362 -4.09 -8.52 -12.68
N LEU A 363 -3.09 -9.24 -12.15
CA LEU A 363 -2.58 -10.45 -12.80
C LEU A 363 -3.65 -11.55 -12.78
N PRO A 364 -3.83 -12.30 -13.89
CA PRO A 364 -4.81 -13.38 -13.95
C PRO A 364 -4.58 -14.43 -12.86
N SER A 365 -5.61 -14.72 -12.06
CA SER A 365 -5.55 -15.71 -10.97
C SER A 365 -5.55 -17.15 -11.49
N SER A 366 -6.10 -17.40 -12.67
CA SER A 366 -6.15 -18.74 -13.29
C SER A 366 -4.82 -19.18 -13.92
N ASN A 367 -3.80 -18.32 -13.96
CA ASN A 367 -2.49 -18.69 -14.48
C ASN A 367 -1.63 -19.40 -13.42
N LYS A 368 -1.09 -20.58 -13.75
CA LYS A 368 -0.10 -21.29 -12.89
C LYS A 368 1.17 -20.48 -12.61
N ARG A 369 1.39 -19.42 -13.40
CA ARG A 369 2.54 -18.51 -13.26
C ARG A 369 2.34 -17.49 -12.14
N THR A 370 1.10 -17.24 -11.72
CA THR A 370 0.79 -16.27 -10.66
C THR A 370 1.02 -16.93 -9.29
N PRO A 371 1.95 -16.43 -8.46
CA PRO A 371 2.25 -17.05 -7.18
C PRO A 371 1.10 -16.83 -6.20
N GLN A 372 0.90 -17.80 -5.32
CA GLN A 372 -0.02 -17.68 -4.19
C GLN A 372 0.60 -16.79 -3.12
N VAL A 373 -0.20 -15.89 -2.56
CA VAL A 373 0.23 -14.98 -1.50
C VAL A 373 -0.62 -15.18 -0.25
N SER A 374 0.01 -14.98 0.90
CA SER A 374 -0.63 -14.97 2.22
C SER A 374 -0.59 -13.57 2.86
N THR A 375 -0.33 -12.54 2.05
CA THR A 375 -0.35 -11.13 2.45
C THR A 375 -1.41 -10.37 1.67
N THR A 376 -2.17 -9.54 2.38
CA THR A 376 -3.11 -8.60 1.79
C THR A 376 -2.69 -7.18 2.10
N ILE A 377 -2.55 -6.37 1.06
CA ILE A 377 -2.34 -4.93 1.16
C ILE A 377 -3.69 -4.24 1.02
N ILE A 378 -3.97 -3.27 1.87
CA ILE A 378 -5.26 -2.61 1.97
C ILE A 378 -5.01 -1.11 1.96
N LYS A 379 -5.72 -0.40 1.10
CA LYS A 379 -5.80 1.06 1.16
C LYS A 379 -7.24 1.49 1.29
N LYS A 380 -7.46 2.67 1.88
CA LYS A 380 -8.79 3.27 1.80
C LYS A 380 -9.13 3.51 0.32
N GLY A 381 -8.12 3.94 -0.44
CA GLY A 381 -8.11 3.93 -1.89
C GLY A 381 -8.95 5.05 -2.48
N VAL A 382 -9.12 4.97 -3.80
CA VAL A 382 -9.78 5.98 -4.62
C VAL A 382 -11.23 5.60 -4.90
N ASN A 383 -12.09 6.60 -4.95
CA ASN A 383 -13.47 6.41 -5.36
C ASN A 383 -13.49 6.10 -6.86
N VAL A 384 -14.26 5.10 -7.27
CA VAL A 384 -14.41 4.71 -8.67
C VAL A 384 -15.89 4.78 -9.04
N GLN A 385 -16.19 5.41 -10.17
CA GLN A 385 -17.51 5.47 -10.75
C GLN A 385 -17.51 4.66 -12.04
N VAL A 386 -18.42 3.69 -12.12
CA VAL A 386 -18.60 2.85 -13.29
C VAL A 386 -19.97 3.18 -13.88
N PHE A 387 -19.97 3.63 -15.12
CA PHE A 387 -21.16 3.96 -15.88
C PHE A 387 -21.34 2.93 -16.99
N GLU A 388 -22.51 2.30 -16.99
CA GLU A 388 -22.90 1.25 -17.93
C GLU A 388 -24.35 1.51 -18.37
N GLN A 389 -24.75 0.86 -19.46
CA GLN A 389 -26.12 0.96 -19.97
C GLN A 389 -27.17 0.53 -18.95
N ASP A 390 -26.85 -0.43 -18.07
CA ASP A 390 -27.79 -0.95 -17.07
C ASP A 390 -27.96 0.01 -15.87
N THR A 391 -26.92 0.79 -15.56
CA THR A 391 -26.91 1.70 -14.41
C THR A 391 -27.43 3.09 -14.76
N TYR A 392 -27.40 3.46 -16.05
CA TYR A 392 -27.75 4.79 -16.50
C TYR A 392 -29.21 4.91 -16.96
N SER A 393 -29.94 5.86 -16.39
CA SER A 393 -31.33 6.13 -16.76
C SER A 393 -31.41 6.91 -18.07
N GLY A 394 -31.51 6.20 -19.19
CA GLY A 394 -31.73 6.76 -20.53
C GLY A 394 -30.86 6.11 -21.61
N GLN A 395 -30.71 6.79 -22.74
CA GLN A 395 -29.77 6.35 -23.78
C GLN A 395 -28.34 6.62 -23.33
N PHE A 396 -27.56 5.55 -23.14
CA PHE A 396 -26.19 5.65 -22.68
C PHE A 396 -25.28 6.23 -23.78
N SER A 397 -24.81 7.45 -23.57
CA SER A 397 -23.89 8.17 -24.45
C SER A 397 -23.05 9.15 -23.62
N MET A 398 -21.85 9.50 -24.10
CA MET A 398 -21.01 10.48 -23.41
C MET A 398 -21.67 11.86 -23.40
N GLU A 399 -22.37 12.24 -24.48
CA GLU A 399 -23.15 13.48 -24.52
C GLU A 399 -24.18 13.58 -23.38
N ASN A 400 -24.91 12.50 -23.08
CA ASN A 400 -25.89 12.52 -22.01
C ASN A 400 -25.22 12.53 -20.62
N LEU A 401 -24.09 11.82 -20.46
CA LEU A 401 -23.28 11.91 -19.25
C LEU A 401 -22.76 13.33 -18.99
N PHE A 402 -22.42 14.08 -20.05
CA PHE A 402 -22.03 15.49 -19.95
C PHE A 402 -23.23 16.39 -19.63
N LYS A 403 -24.39 16.19 -20.27
CA LYS A 403 -25.61 16.97 -20.02
C LYS A 403 -26.10 16.82 -18.58
N ASP A 404 -26.04 15.61 -18.05
CA ASP A 404 -26.47 15.30 -16.68
C ASP A 404 -25.44 15.72 -15.62
N LYS A 405 -24.31 16.31 -16.04
CA LYS A 405 -23.19 16.73 -15.17
C LYS A 405 -22.60 15.60 -14.33
N LEU A 406 -22.75 14.35 -14.79
CA LEU A 406 -22.07 13.20 -14.19
C LEU A 406 -20.58 13.19 -14.56
N VAL A 407 -20.26 13.69 -15.76
CA VAL A 407 -18.89 13.80 -16.26
C VAL A 407 -18.65 15.22 -16.79
N ASP A 408 -17.50 15.78 -16.46
CA ASP A 408 -17.00 17.06 -16.95
C ASP A 408 -16.16 16.81 -18.21
N LYS A 409 -16.67 17.28 -19.35
CA LYS A 409 -16.03 17.15 -20.66
C LYS A 409 -14.64 17.80 -20.67
N SER A 410 -14.49 18.97 -20.05
CA SER A 410 -13.24 19.74 -20.09
C SER A 410 -12.14 19.01 -19.34
N ARG A 411 -12.45 18.55 -18.12
CA ARG A 411 -11.50 17.81 -17.28
C ARG A 411 -11.13 16.45 -17.86
N LEU A 412 -12.09 15.76 -18.50
CA LEU A 412 -11.81 14.51 -19.19
C LEU A 412 -10.85 14.72 -20.38
N VAL A 413 -11.05 15.76 -21.18
CA VAL A 413 -10.16 16.09 -22.30
C VAL A 413 -8.77 16.45 -21.80
N GLU A 414 -8.66 17.22 -20.71
CA GLU A 414 -7.38 17.53 -20.06
C GLU A 414 -6.65 16.26 -19.62
N LEU A 415 -7.34 15.33 -18.94
CA LEU A 415 -6.78 14.04 -18.54
C LEU A 415 -6.29 13.21 -19.73
N LEU A 416 -7.07 13.14 -20.81
CA LEU A 416 -6.68 12.41 -22.03
C LEU A 416 -5.44 13.06 -22.67
N ASN A 417 -5.44 14.38 -22.84
CA ASN A 417 -4.31 15.08 -23.43
C ASN A 417 -3.04 14.94 -22.59
N ASP A 418 -3.16 15.04 -21.26
CA ASP A 418 -2.04 14.82 -20.36
C ASP A 418 -1.53 13.39 -20.43
N SER A 419 -2.41 12.39 -20.28
CA SER A 419 -2.01 10.98 -20.24
C SER A 419 -1.29 10.53 -21.53
N PHE A 420 -1.78 10.97 -22.70
CA PHE A 420 -1.24 10.57 -24.00
C PHE A 420 -0.17 11.52 -24.55
N GLY A 421 -0.03 12.73 -23.98
CA GLY A 421 0.95 13.74 -24.39
C GLY A 421 0.68 14.36 -25.77
N LYS A 422 -0.56 14.27 -26.26
CA LYS A 422 -1.01 14.75 -27.57
C LYS A 422 -2.42 15.32 -27.44
N ASN A 423 -2.79 16.21 -28.37
CA ASN A 423 -4.12 16.81 -28.37
C ASN A 423 -5.14 15.90 -29.07
N LEU A 424 -6.29 15.71 -28.44
CA LEU A 424 -7.41 14.92 -28.93
C LEU A 424 -8.24 15.70 -29.97
N HIS A 425 -8.68 15.02 -31.04
CA HIS A 425 -9.72 15.52 -31.93
C HIS A 425 -11.10 15.41 -31.25
N VAL A 426 -11.38 16.34 -30.34
CA VAL A 426 -12.53 16.30 -29.41
C VAL A 426 -13.86 15.98 -30.11
N ASP A 427 -14.23 16.75 -31.14
CA ASP A 427 -15.56 16.64 -31.75
C ASP A 427 -15.74 15.36 -32.55
N GLU A 428 -14.74 14.96 -33.34
CA GLU A 428 -14.79 13.72 -34.11
C GLU A 428 -14.76 12.49 -33.22
N TYR A 429 -13.98 12.56 -32.14
CA TYR A 429 -13.80 11.46 -31.21
C TYR A 429 -15.08 11.14 -30.43
N PHE A 430 -15.70 12.14 -29.80
CA PHE A 430 -16.92 11.93 -29.01
C PHE A 430 -18.11 11.53 -29.91
N LYS A 431 -18.28 12.17 -31.08
CA LYS A 431 -19.31 11.77 -32.07
C LYS A 431 -19.23 10.30 -32.49
N ARG A 432 -18.02 9.73 -32.55
CA ARG A 432 -17.82 8.30 -32.84
C ARG A 432 -18.26 7.44 -31.67
N ILE A 433 -17.79 7.77 -30.46
CA ILE A 433 -17.99 6.95 -29.27
C ILE A 433 -19.43 6.97 -28.77
N ASP A 434 -20.15 8.08 -28.94
CA ASP A 434 -21.56 8.18 -28.54
C ASP A 434 -22.46 7.12 -29.17
N LYS A 435 -22.04 6.53 -30.30
CA LYS A 435 -22.77 5.47 -31.01
C LYS A 435 -22.46 4.06 -30.50
N SER A 436 -21.35 3.88 -29.81
CA SER A 436 -20.80 2.56 -29.46
C SER A 436 -20.32 2.46 -28.01
N LEU A 437 -20.63 3.42 -27.14
CA LEU A 437 -20.19 3.39 -25.75
C LEU A 437 -20.72 2.14 -25.03
N ALA A 438 -19.80 1.35 -24.47
CA ALA A 438 -20.14 0.15 -23.71
C ALA A 438 -20.09 0.41 -22.21
N THR A 439 -18.96 0.91 -21.74
CA THR A 439 -18.70 1.22 -20.34
C THR A 439 -17.75 2.40 -20.24
N PHE A 440 -18.03 3.29 -19.30
CA PHE A 440 -17.13 4.38 -18.92
C PHE A 440 -16.75 4.26 -17.45
N ILE A 441 -15.46 4.26 -17.17
CA ILE A 441 -14.92 4.17 -15.80
C ILE A 441 -14.19 5.48 -15.51
N LEU A 442 -14.59 6.17 -14.45
CA LEU A 442 -13.92 7.36 -13.95
C LEU A 442 -13.36 7.08 -12.56
N VAL A 443 -12.10 7.45 -12.32
CA VAL A 443 -11.42 7.20 -11.05
C VAL A 443 -10.91 8.47 -10.41
N GLY A 444 -11.19 8.60 -9.11
CA GLY A 444 -10.77 9.73 -8.29
C GLY A 444 -11.35 11.04 -8.82
N ASP A 445 -10.55 12.10 -8.72
CA ASP A 445 -10.89 13.41 -9.26
C ASP A 445 -10.21 13.61 -10.63
N TYR A 446 -10.63 12.78 -11.61
CA TYR A 446 -10.00 12.68 -12.94
C TYR A 446 -8.53 12.22 -12.85
N ASP A 447 -8.22 11.33 -11.91
CA ASP A 447 -6.90 10.74 -11.76
C ASP A 447 -6.63 9.63 -12.77
N GLY A 448 -7.71 8.98 -13.23
CA GLY A 448 -7.69 8.01 -14.31
C GLY A 448 -9.07 7.79 -14.92
N ALA A 449 -9.09 7.31 -16.16
CA ALA A 449 -10.32 6.99 -16.88
C ALA A 449 -10.10 5.82 -17.85
N ALA A 450 -11.14 5.01 -18.03
CA ALA A 450 -11.19 4.02 -19.10
C ALA A 450 -12.48 4.13 -19.91
N ILE A 451 -12.34 4.06 -21.23
CA ILE A 451 -13.44 4.13 -22.18
C ILE A 451 -13.44 2.83 -22.98
N ILE A 452 -14.55 2.10 -22.91
CA ILE A 452 -14.76 0.84 -23.62
C ILE A 452 -15.90 1.03 -24.61
N THR A 453 -15.72 0.55 -25.84
CA THR A 453 -16.72 0.62 -26.91
C THR A 453 -17.10 -0.76 -27.43
N TRP A 454 -18.34 -0.90 -27.92
CA TRP A 454 -18.83 -2.04 -28.67
C TRP A 454 -18.47 -1.86 -30.14
N GLU A 455 -17.47 -2.61 -30.62
CA GLU A 455 -17.04 -2.58 -32.01
C GLU A 455 -17.56 -3.81 -32.76
N LYS A 456 -18.00 -3.64 -34.00
CA LYS A 456 -18.61 -4.71 -34.81
C LYS A 456 -17.60 -5.26 -35.81
N SER A 457 -17.47 -6.58 -35.85
CA SER A 457 -16.80 -7.30 -36.94
C SER A 457 -17.66 -7.23 -38.21
N LYS A 458 -17.03 -7.01 -39.37
CA LYS A 458 -17.72 -6.98 -40.67
C LYS A 458 -18.32 -8.33 -41.05
N ASN A 459 -17.74 -9.43 -40.55
CA ASN A 459 -18.04 -10.78 -41.00
C ASN A 459 -19.12 -11.46 -40.16
N ASN A 460 -19.15 -11.23 -38.85
CA ASN A 460 -20.00 -12.00 -37.93
C ASN A 460 -21.05 -11.17 -37.17
N GLY A 461 -21.09 -9.85 -37.34
CA GLY A 461 -22.14 -8.97 -36.80
C GLY A 461 -22.23 -8.86 -35.27
N HIS A 462 -21.41 -9.61 -34.52
CA HIS A 462 -21.35 -9.57 -33.07
C HIS A 462 -20.56 -8.37 -32.56
N ASN A 463 -20.97 -7.83 -31.42
CA ASN A 463 -20.26 -6.76 -30.74
C ASN A 463 -19.12 -7.35 -29.91
N ILE A 464 -17.92 -6.81 -30.09
CA ILE A 464 -16.75 -7.14 -29.28
C ILE A 464 -16.40 -5.90 -28.43
N ALA A 465 -16.11 -6.11 -27.14
CA ALA A 465 -15.67 -5.03 -26.28
C ALA A 465 -14.24 -4.60 -26.63
N TYR A 466 -14.07 -3.32 -26.93
CA TYR A 466 -12.78 -2.72 -27.28
C TYR A 466 -12.41 -1.64 -26.27
N LEU A 467 -11.25 -1.78 -25.61
CA LEU A 467 -10.71 -0.75 -24.73
C LEU A 467 -10.06 0.35 -25.59
N ASP A 468 -10.80 1.44 -25.78
CA ASP A 468 -10.42 2.54 -26.66
C ASP A 468 -9.45 3.54 -26.00
N LYS A 469 -9.69 3.85 -24.72
CA LYS A 469 -8.78 4.66 -23.90
C LYS A 469 -8.58 4.04 -22.55
N PHE A 470 -7.32 4.02 -22.15
CA PHE A 470 -6.88 3.73 -20.79
C PHE A 470 -5.93 4.87 -20.40
N ALA A 471 -6.45 5.82 -19.62
CA ALA A 471 -5.78 7.07 -19.32
C ALA A 471 -5.52 7.20 -17.81
N ILE A 472 -4.31 7.61 -17.46
CA ILE A 472 -3.90 7.91 -16.08
C ILE A 472 -3.12 9.20 -16.12
N ALA A 473 -3.46 10.15 -15.24
CA ALA A 473 -2.76 11.44 -15.16
C ALA A 473 -1.26 11.24 -14.94
N LYS A 474 -0.38 12.00 -15.60
CA LYS A 474 1.08 11.80 -15.51
C LYS A 474 1.63 11.88 -14.09
N ARG A 475 1.01 12.72 -13.24
CA ARG A 475 1.30 12.83 -11.81
C ARG A 475 1.13 11.49 -11.06
N ASN A 476 0.18 10.68 -11.51
CA ASN A 476 -0.18 9.39 -10.92
C ASN A 476 0.38 8.20 -11.73
N GLN A 477 0.98 8.43 -12.89
CA GLN A 477 1.64 7.39 -13.66
C GLN A 477 2.87 6.87 -12.91
N GLY A 478 2.80 5.59 -12.52
CA GLY A 478 3.80 4.93 -11.69
C GLY A 478 3.41 4.83 -10.22
N LEU A 479 2.33 5.51 -9.79
CA LEU A 479 1.73 5.23 -8.49
C LEU A 479 1.22 3.77 -8.46
N PRO A 480 1.45 3.05 -7.36
CA PRO A 480 0.96 1.70 -7.15
C PRO A 480 -0.55 1.57 -7.32
N GLY A 481 -1.00 0.51 -7.97
CA GLY A 481 -2.39 0.04 -7.82
C GLY A 481 -3.44 0.74 -8.67
N LEU A 482 -3.33 2.03 -9.02
CA LEU A 482 -4.41 2.73 -9.75
C LEU A 482 -4.73 2.08 -11.11
N ALA A 483 -3.69 1.80 -11.91
CA ALA A 483 -3.85 1.09 -13.18
C ALA A 483 -4.45 -0.30 -13.00
N ASP A 484 -4.04 -0.99 -11.94
CA ASP A 484 -4.50 -2.34 -11.64
C ASP A 484 -5.96 -2.34 -11.17
N ILE A 485 -6.40 -1.33 -10.40
CA ILE A 485 -7.80 -1.13 -9.99
C ILE A 485 -8.67 -0.94 -11.22
N ILE A 486 -8.31 0.01 -12.10
CA ILE A 486 -9.07 0.26 -13.33
C ILE A 486 -9.16 -1.02 -14.16
N PHE A 487 -8.04 -1.71 -14.36
CA PHE A 487 -8.02 -2.91 -15.18
C PHE A 487 -8.82 -4.06 -14.57
N LYS A 488 -8.79 -4.23 -13.24
CA LYS A 488 -9.63 -5.21 -12.55
C LYS A 488 -11.12 -4.93 -12.80
N ILE A 489 -11.54 -3.67 -12.71
CA ILE A 489 -12.92 -3.26 -13.01
C ILE A 489 -13.29 -3.56 -14.45
N ILE A 490 -12.41 -3.24 -15.40
CA ILE A 490 -12.63 -3.53 -16.82
C ILE A 490 -12.90 -5.03 -17.02
N LEU A 491 -12.14 -5.90 -16.36
CA LEU A 491 -12.32 -7.36 -16.44
C LEU A 491 -13.60 -7.85 -15.74
N GLN A 492 -14.04 -7.19 -14.68
CA GLN A 492 -15.30 -7.49 -14.01
C GLN A 492 -16.50 -7.09 -14.88
N SER A 493 -16.44 -5.94 -15.56
CA SER A 493 -17.48 -5.48 -16.49
C SER A 493 -17.50 -6.30 -17.80
N HIS A 494 -16.33 -6.70 -18.32
CA HIS A 494 -16.21 -7.42 -19.60
C HIS A 494 -15.37 -8.71 -19.46
N PRO A 495 -15.85 -9.74 -18.73
CA PRO A 495 -15.08 -10.96 -18.47
C PRO A 495 -14.96 -11.89 -19.69
N LEU A 496 -15.92 -11.84 -20.60
CA LEU A 496 -16.02 -12.80 -21.71
C LEU A 496 -14.94 -12.58 -22.78
N GLU A 497 -14.83 -11.37 -23.30
CA GLU A 497 -13.96 -11.03 -24.43
C GLU A 497 -13.67 -9.52 -24.43
N LEU A 498 -12.39 -9.16 -24.37
CA LEU A 498 -11.93 -7.78 -24.43
C LEU A 498 -10.66 -7.68 -25.30
N ILE A 499 -10.65 -6.71 -26.20
CA ILE A 499 -9.51 -6.42 -27.07
C ILE A 499 -9.03 -4.98 -26.92
N TRP A 500 -7.74 -4.75 -27.15
CA TRP A 500 -7.18 -3.41 -27.20
C TRP A 500 -5.95 -3.33 -28.09
N ARG A 501 -5.64 -2.13 -28.57
CA ARG A 501 -4.41 -1.88 -29.34
C ARG A 501 -3.49 -0.92 -28.62
N SER A 502 -2.21 -1.06 -28.85
CA SER A 502 -1.16 -0.17 -28.33
C SER A 502 -0.07 0.03 -29.38
N ARG A 503 0.61 1.18 -29.35
CA ARG A 503 1.76 1.41 -30.24
C ARG A 503 2.88 0.43 -29.91
N LYS A 504 3.60 -0.08 -30.92
CA LYS A 504 4.73 -1.02 -30.73
C LYS A 504 5.78 -0.50 -29.73
N VAL A 505 6.06 0.80 -29.77
CA VAL A 505 7.06 1.50 -28.94
C VAL A 505 6.54 1.92 -27.55
N ASN A 506 5.28 1.63 -27.22
CA ASN A 506 4.72 2.03 -25.94
C ASN A 506 5.41 1.30 -24.77
N PRO A 507 6.01 2.01 -23.79
CA PRO A 507 6.66 1.37 -22.64
C PRO A 507 5.69 0.54 -21.78
N VAL A 508 4.39 0.84 -21.81
CA VAL A 508 3.36 0.11 -21.06
C VAL A 508 3.11 -1.29 -21.64
N ASN A 509 3.60 -1.60 -22.85
CA ASN A 509 3.39 -2.91 -23.46
C ASN A 509 3.85 -4.08 -22.56
N LYS A 510 4.94 -3.92 -21.79
CA LYS A 510 5.38 -4.95 -20.84
C LYS A 510 4.30 -5.28 -19.81
N TRP A 511 3.61 -4.26 -19.30
CA TRP A 511 2.51 -4.40 -18.34
C TRP A 511 1.28 -5.07 -18.99
N TYR A 512 0.97 -4.76 -20.25
CA TYR A 512 -0.09 -5.44 -21.00
C TYR A 512 0.21 -6.92 -21.27
N PHE A 513 1.47 -7.25 -21.59
CA PHE A 513 1.90 -8.63 -21.84
C PHE A 513 1.70 -9.55 -20.63
N GLU A 514 1.88 -9.02 -19.43
CA GLU A 514 1.69 -9.80 -18.19
C GLU A 514 0.22 -10.14 -17.92
N ARG A 515 -0.72 -9.41 -18.54
CA ARG A 515 -2.16 -9.51 -18.29
C ARG A 515 -2.94 -10.15 -19.43
N CYS A 516 -2.49 -10.00 -20.68
CA CYS A 516 -3.20 -10.55 -21.83
C CYS A 516 -3.16 -12.08 -21.87
N CYS A 517 -4.16 -12.69 -22.50
CA CYS A 517 -4.13 -14.11 -22.89
C CYS A 517 -3.16 -14.32 -24.07
N GLY A 518 -3.12 -13.34 -24.98
CA GLY A 518 -2.20 -13.33 -26.10
C GLY A 518 -2.12 -11.96 -26.76
N CYS A 519 -1.20 -11.85 -27.72
CA CYS A 519 -1.03 -10.67 -28.53
C CYS A 519 -0.78 -11.05 -29.99
N MET A 520 -1.04 -10.12 -30.89
CA MET A 520 -0.57 -10.18 -32.26
C MET A 520 0.06 -8.86 -32.68
N SER A 521 0.86 -8.93 -33.72
CA SER A 521 1.37 -7.75 -34.40
C SER A 521 1.67 -8.12 -35.84
N SER A 522 1.10 -7.39 -36.80
CA SER A 522 1.57 -7.44 -38.18
C SER A 522 2.92 -6.71 -38.30
N PRO A 523 3.87 -7.17 -39.12
CA PRO A 523 5.14 -6.48 -39.36
C PRO A 523 4.94 -5.05 -39.87
N GLU A 524 3.99 -4.85 -40.79
CA GLU A 524 3.71 -3.59 -41.47
C GLU A 524 2.90 -2.62 -40.59
N SER A 525 2.13 -3.15 -39.65
CA SER A 525 1.27 -2.34 -38.77
C SER A 525 2.08 -1.65 -37.67
N GLN A 526 1.72 -0.42 -37.31
CA GLN A 526 2.34 0.29 -36.17
C GLN A 526 1.77 -0.14 -34.82
N TRP A 527 0.73 -0.99 -34.86
CA TRP A 527 -0.03 -1.42 -33.70
C TRP A 527 0.37 -2.82 -33.24
N LYS A 528 0.24 -3.03 -31.95
CA LYS A 528 0.23 -4.33 -31.29
C LYS A 528 -1.15 -4.50 -30.68
N ILE A 529 -1.78 -5.62 -30.98
CA ILE A 529 -3.13 -5.92 -30.53
C ILE A 529 -3.02 -6.97 -29.42
N PHE A 530 -3.77 -6.75 -28.35
CA PHE A 530 -3.83 -7.61 -27.20
C PHE A 530 -5.28 -8.04 -26.98
N TYR A 531 -5.46 -9.23 -26.45
CA TYR A 531 -6.77 -9.77 -26.13
C TYR A 531 -6.75 -10.55 -24.81
N ILE A 532 -7.90 -10.55 -24.14
CA ILE A 532 -8.15 -11.29 -22.91
C ILE A 532 -9.63 -11.71 -22.89
N GLY A 533 -9.94 -12.77 -22.14
CA GLY A 533 -11.32 -13.20 -21.93
C GLY A 533 -11.42 -14.66 -21.52
N ASP A 534 -12.49 -15.01 -20.81
CA ASP A 534 -12.78 -16.37 -20.34
C ASP A 534 -12.88 -17.37 -21.48
N ILE A 535 -13.24 -16.90 -22.68
CA ILE A 535 -13.28 -17.73 -23.90
C ILE A 535 -11.92 -18.35 -24.26
N PHE A 536 -10.83 -17.82 -23.69
CA PHE A 536 -9.47 -18.32 -23.91
C PHE A 536 -8.93 -19.18 -22.74
N ASP A 537 -9.68 -19.35 -21.65
CA ASP A 537 -9.23 -20.13 -20.49
C ASP A 537 -9.39 -21.65 -20.71
N LYS A 538 -8.24 -22.32 -20.88
CA LYS A 538 -8.14 -23.78 -21.10
C LYS A 538 -8.63 -24.64 -19.92
N ARG A 539 -8.93 -24.08 -18.75
CA ARG A 539 -9.46 -24.83 -17.59
C ARG A 539 -10.95 -25.14 -17.71
N ILE A 540 -11.75 -24.25 -18.29
CA ILE A 540 -13.19 -24.47 -18.56
C ILE A 540 -13.37 -25.67 -19.50
N ASP A 541 -12.44 -25.83 -20.46
CA ASP A 541 -12.35 -26.95 -21.40
C ASP A 541 -12.02 -28.31 -20.78
N ARG A 542 -11.53 -28.38 -19.53
CA ARG A 542 -11.29 -29.66 -18.82
C ARG A 542 -12.46 -30.07 -17.93
N LEU A 543 -13.14 -29.10 -17.30
CA LEU A 543 -14.28 -29.38 -16.42
C LEU A 543 -15.57 -29.71 -17.20
N ARG A 544 -15.72 -29.19 -18.43
CA ARG A 544 -16.88 -29.48 -19.31
C ARG A 544 -16.71 -30.71 -20.23
N ARG A 545 -15.74 -31.61 -20.01
CA ARG A 545 -15.57 -32.84 -20.82
C ARG A 545 -16.58 -33.97 -20.56
N LYS A 546 -17.83 -33.62 -20.29
CA LYS A 546 -18.97 -34.57 -20.42
C LYS A 546 -20.06 -34.11 -21.38
N SER A 547 -19.96 -32.91 -21.95
CA SER A 547 -20.70 -32.57 -23.16
C SER A 547 -19.95 -31.46 -23.90
N ILE A 548 -19.44 -31.78 -25.08
CA ILE A 548 -19.01 -30.78 -26.05
C ILE A 548 -20.21 -30.59 -26.98
N PRO A 549 -20.92 -29.45 -26.97
CA PRO A 549 -21.69 -29.03 -28.12
C PRO A 549 -20.78 -28.21 -29.06
N ALA A 550 -21.02 -28.31 -30.35
CA ALA A 550 -20.31 -27.62 -31.43
C ALA A 550 -20.00 -26.14 -31.12
N GLY A 551 -18.71 -25.77 -31.11
CA GLY A 551 -18.29 -24.40 -30.81
C GLY A 551 -16.81 -24.26 -30.43
N VAL A 552 -15.91 -24.97 -31.12
CA VAL A 552 -14.46 -24.72 -30.97
C VAL A 552 -14.19 -23.34 -31.58
N ILE A 553 -13.86 -22.36 -30.75
CA ILE A 553 -13.51 -21.01 -31.20
C ILE A 553 -12.30 -21.13 -32.12
N ASN A 554 -12.47 -20.78 -33.40
CA ASN A 554 -11.35 -20.70 -34.32
C ASN A 554 -10.54 -19.45 -33.99
N VAL A 555 -9.47 -19.65 -33.22
CA VAL A 555 -8.57 -18.57 -32.79
C VAL A 555 -8.05 -17.81 -34.02
N GLY A 556 -7.77 -18.48 -35.14
CA GLY A 556 -7.30 -17.82 -36.36
C GLY A 556 -8.31 -16.82 -36.93
N GLU A 557 -9.60 -17.19 -36.98
CA GLU A 557 -10.67 -16.30 -37.44
C GLU A 557 -10.84 -15.12 -36.49
N LYS A 558 -10.89 -15.36 -35.18
CA LYS A 558 -10.97 -14.30 -34.16
C LYS A 558 -9.81 -13.31 -34.25
N LEU A 559 -8.60 -13.80 -34.51
CA LEU A 559 -7.43 -12.94 -34.69
C LEU A 559 -7.59 -12.04 -35.94
N ASN A 560 -8.14 -12.56 -37.04
CA ASN A 560 -8.41 -11.73 -38.22
C ASN A 560 -9.45 -10.64 -37.90
N GLU A 561 -10.53 -10.98 -37.19
CA GLU A 561 -11.55 -10.01 -36.77
C GLU A 561 -10.95 -8.91 -35.88
N TYR A 562 -10.07 -9.27 -34.94
CA TYR A 562 -9.41 -8.30 -34.08
C TYR A 562 -8.49 -7.36 -34.86
N SER A 563 -7.78 -7.88 -35.87
CA SER A 563 -6.97 -7.08 -36.76
C SER A 563 -7.82 -6.09 -37.54
N GLU A 564 -8.94 -6.54 -38.12
CA GLU A 564 -9.86 -5.67 -38.86
C GLU A 564 -10.41 -4.53 -37.99
N ILE A 565 -10.87 -4.83 -36.77
CA ILE A 565 -11.39 -3.82 -35.84
C ILE A 565 -10.28 -2.86 -35.43
N CYS A 566 -9.15 -3.37 -34.94
CA CYS A 566 -8.09 -2.55 -34.39
C CYS A 566 -7.39 -1.70 -35.45
N GLU A 567 -7.33 -2.13 -36.71
CA GLU A 567 -6.75 -1.33 -37.80
C GLU A 567 -7.77 -0.38 -38.41
N GLY A 568 -9.06 -0.73 -38.40
CA GLY A 568 -10.14 0.10 -38.94
C GLY A 568 -10.45 1.36 -38.11
N ILE A 569 -10.11 1.39 -36.82
CA ILE A 569 -10.37 2.55 -35.97
C ILE A 569 -9.36 3.68 -36.26
N PRO A 570 -9.81 4.88 -36.68
CA PRO A 570 -8.90 5.98 -36.98
C PRO A 570 -8.14 6.47 -35.73
N PRO A 571 -6.94 7.06 -35.89
CA PRO A 571 -6.24 7.70 -34.79
C PRO A 571 -7.05 8.89 -34.27
N SER A 572 -7.16 9.02 -32.95
CA SER A 572 -7.97 10.06 -32.28
C SER A 572 -7.16 11.28 -31.82
N PHE A 573 -5.84 11.22 -31.95
CA PHE A 573 -4.91 12.27 -31.50
C PHE A 573 -4.14 12.86 -32.68
N ILE A 574 -3.89 14.16 -32.62
CA ILE A 574 -3.09 14.96 -33.56
C ILE A 574 -1.62 14.49 -33.57
#